data_AF-A0A374CI95-F1
#
_entry.id   AF-A0A374CI95-F1
#
_cell.length_a   1.000
_cell.length_b   1.000
_cell.length_c   1.000
_cell.angle_alpha   90.00
_cell.angle_beta   90.00
_cell.angle_gamma   90.00
#
_symmetry.space_group_name_H-M   'P 1'
#
loop_
_entity.id
_entity.type
_entity.pdbx_description
1 polymer ?
#
loop_
_entity_poly.entity_id
_entity_poly.type
_entity_poly.pdbx_seq_one_letter_code
_entity_poly.pdbx_strand_id
1 'polypeptide(L)'
;MKKLLLVCFACFFYLFSFAQKENSKDSVSFNIPVYLVDGVEVLSLDSISKDDIESVDIVKDPKILKYFYPRMGGLMLIKTKSQKQLRSIIQKYKEELKKNKKHPTKKGEIRIR
;
A
#
# COMPACT_ATOMS: atom_id res chain seq x y z
N MET A 1 -44.04 37.50 2.04
CA MET A 1 -44.08 36.04 2.23
C MET A 1 -43.26 35.30 1.16
N LYS A 2 -43.68 35.26 -0.11
CA LYS A 2 -43.04 34.46 -1.17
C LYS A 2 -41.60 34.88 -1.52
N LYS A 3 -41.31 36.19 -1.53
CA LYS A 3 -39.95 36.73 -1.79
C LYS A 3 -38.96 36.41 -0.67
N LEU A 4 -39.43 36.40 0.59
CA LEU A 4 -38.62 36.04 1.75
C LEU A 4 -38.28 34.54 1.74
N LEU A 5 -39.25 33.70 1.36
CA LEU A 5 -39.04 32.26 1.20
C LEU A 5 -37.96 31.95 0.13
N LEU A 6 -37.97 32.70 -0.98
CA LEU A 6 -36.98 32.55 -2.07
C LEU A 6 -35.56 32.91 -1.61
N VAL A 7 -35.41 33.97 -0.82
CA VAL A 7 -34.12 34.39 -0.25
C VAL A 7 -33.59 33.33 0.73
N CYS A 8 -34.45 32.77 1.58
CA CYS A 8 -34.05 31.70 2.49
C CYS A 8 -33.57 30.44 1.74
N PHE A 9 -34.24 30.09 0.63
CA PHE A 9 -33.84 28.95 -0.20
C PHE A 9 -32.48 29.17 -0.88
N ALA A 10 -32.22 30.38 -1.37
CA ALA A 10 -30.93 30.73 -1.95
C ALA A 10 -29.82 30.67 -0.89
N CYS A 11 -30.03 31.25 0.29
CA CYS A 11 -29.05 31.20 1.39
C CYS A 11 -28.73 29.77 1.82
N PHE A 12 -29.72 28.88 1.88
CA PHE A 12 -29.50 27.47 2.21
C PHE A 12 -28.63 26.76 1.16
N PHE A 13 -28.85 27.02 -0.13
CA PHE A 13 -28.04 26.43 -1.20
C PHE A 13 -26.57 26.86 -1.14
N TYR A 14 -26.32 28.14 -0.85
CA TYR A 14 -24.95 28.65 -0.67
C TYR A 14 -24.24 28.00 0.54
N LEU A 15 -24.95 27.81 1.67
CA LEU A 15 -24.38 27.16 2.85
C LEU A 15 -24.04 25.67 2.59
N PHE A 16 -24.87 24.96 1.83
CA PHE A 16 -24.58 23.57 1.43
C PHE A 16 -23.33 23.45 0.54
N SER A 17 -23.07 24.42 -0.35
CA SER A 17 -21.86 24.42 -1.19
C SER A 17 -20.57 24.65 -0.39
N PHE A 18 -20.60 25.50 0.65
CA PHE A 18 -19.41 25.74 1.49
C PHE A 18 -19.08 24.57 2.43
N ALA A 19 -20.07 23.74 2.80
CA ALA A 19 -19.89 22.60 3.71
C ALA A 19 -19.13 21.41 3.09
N GLN A 20 -19.09 21.29 1.76
CA GLN A 20 -18.34 20.23 1.06
C GLN A 20 -16.92 20.67 0.67
N LYS A 21 -16.25 21.46 1.51
CA LYS A 21 -14.80 21.64 1.37
C LYS A 21 -14.13 20.33 1.79
N GLU A 22 -13.65 19.57 0.80
CA GLU A 22 -12.87 18.35 1.01
C GLU A 22 -11.79 18.63 2.06
N ASN A 23 -11.92 18.00 3.23
CA ASN A 23 -10.84 17.96 4.20
C ASN A 23 -9.69 17.25 3.49
N SER A 24 -8.71 18.05 3.06
CA SER A 24 -7.49 17.61 2.41
C SER A 24 -6.94 16.39 3.16
N LYS A 25 -6.76 15.27 2.46
CA LYS A 25 -6.11 14.04 2.94
C LYS A 25 -4.62 14.24 3.30
N ASP A 26 -4.25 15.46 3.66
CA ASP A 26 -2.88 15.96 3.75
C ASP A 26 -2.34 15.86 5.18
N SER A 27 -3.20 15.70 6.19
CA SER A 27 -2.78 15.71 7.60
C SER A 27 -2.19 14.41 8.14
N VAL A 28 -2.29 13.29 7.40
CA VAL A 28 -1.69 11.98 7.80
C VAL A 28 -0.91 11.36 6.64
N SER A 29 -0.09 12.16 5.95
CA SER A 29 0.88 11.62 4.99
C SER A 29 2.28 11.63 5.59
N PHE A 30 3.00 10.51 5.46
CA PHE A 30 4.38 10.38 5.91
C PHE A 30 5.32 10.32 4.69
N ASN A 31 6.39 11.11 4.72
CA ASN A 31 7.44 11.07 3.71
C ASN A 31 8.40 9.89 3.94
N ILE A 32 7.84 8.67 3.97
CA ILE A 32 8.57 7.42 4.17
C ILE A 32 8.52 6.65 2.84
N PRO A 33 9.67 6.25 2.28
CA PRO A 33 9.68 5.46 1.05
C PRO A 33 9.29 3.99 1.31
N VAL A 34 8.85 3.31 0.26
CA VAL A 34 8.62 1.86 0.26
C VAL A 34 9.68 1.19 -0.61
N TYR A 35 10.30 0.14 -0.09
CA TYR A 35 11.30 -0.65 -0.81
C TYR A 35 10.69 -1.97 -1.29
N LEU A 36 10.63 -2.17 -2.60
CA LEU A 36 10.26 -3.44 -3.21
C LEU A 36 11.49 -4.07 -3.86
N VAL A 37 11.90 -5.22 -3.36
CA VAL A 37 13.02 -6.00 -3.90
C VAL A 37 12.46 -7.23 -4.59
N ASP A 38 12.61 -7.31 -5.90
CA ASP A 38 12.03 -8.38 -6.73
C ASP A 38 10.50 -8.54 -6.51
N GLY A 39 9.82 -7.41 -6.28
CA GLY A 39 8.38 -7.37 -5.99
C GLY A 39 7.99 -7.68 -4.54
N VAL A 40 8.97 -7.92 -3.65
CA VAL A 40 8.75 -8.19 -2.23
C VAL A 40 9.06 -6.94 -1.41
N GLU A 41 8.14 -6.53 -0.55
CA GLU A 41 8.40 -5.41 0.37
C GLU A 41 9.43 -5.80 1.44
N VAL A 42 10.44 -4.96 1.62
CA VAL A 42 11.47 -5.12 2.67
C VAL A 42 11.55 -3.88 3.55
N LEU A 43 11.89 -4.08 4.82
CA LEU A 43 12.04 -2.99 5.79
C LEU A 43 13.40 -2.27 5.69
N SER A 44 14.44 -3.00 5.29
CA SER A 44 15.81 -2.50 5.14
C SER A 44 16.49 -3.14 3.93
N LEU A 45 17.45 -2.41 3.36
CA LEU A 45 18.28 -2.83 2.23
C LEU A 45 19.61 -3.46 2.67
N ASP A 46 19.92 -3.51 3.98
CA ASP A 46 21.22 -3.97 4.50
C ASP A 46 21.60 -5.40 4.09
N SER A 47 20.61 -6.23 3.78
CA SER A 47 20.80 -7.64 3.39
C SER A 47 21.08 -7.84 1.90
N ILE A 48 21.06 -6.78 1.10
CA ILE A 48 21.21 -6.84 -0.36
C ILE A 48 22.64 -6.45 -0.73
N SER A 49 23.33 -7.34 -1.41
CA SER A 49 24.66 -7.03 -1.96
C SER A 49 24.52 -6.04 -3.11
N LYS A 50 25.39 -5.01 -3.13
CA LYS A 50 25.43 -4.04 -4.22
C LYS A 50 25.71 -4.69 -5.57
N ASP A 51 26.58 -5.70 -5.60
CA ASP A 51 26.97 -6.42 -6.82
C ASP A 51 25.82 -7.25 -7.42
N ASP A 52 24.82 -7.57 -6.60
CA ASP A 52 23.65 -8.35 -6.99
C ASP A 52 22.52 -7.46 -7.53
N ILE A 53 22.62 -6.14 -7.42
CA ILE A 53 21.63 -5.21 -7.97
C ILE A 53 21.74 -5.21 -9.50
N GLU A 54 20.61 -5.41 -10.17
CA GLU A 54 20.46 -5.31 -11.63
C GLU A 54 19.96 -3.91 -12.02
N SER A 55 18.90 -3.44 -11.36
CA SER A 55 18.33 -2.11 -11.61
C SER A 55 17.66 -1.52 -10.37
N VAL A 56 17.53 -0.19 -10.36
CA VAL A 56 16.80 0.56 -9.34
C VAL A 56 15.94 1.60 -10.04
N ASP A 57 14.63 1.54 -9.82
CA ASP A 57 13.65 2.47 -10.36
C ASP A 57 12.92 3.19 -9.22
N ILE A 58 12.67 4.49 -9.39
CA ILE A 58 11.97 5.30 -8.40
C ILE A 58 10.64 5.79 -8.99
N VAL A 59 9.54 5.41 -8.35
CA VAL A 59 8.18 5.80 -8.74
C VAL A 59 7.62 6.79 -7.71
N LYS A 60 7.26 7.98 -8.19
CA LYS A 60 6.62 9.04 -7.39
C LYS A 60 5.20 9.37 -7.87
N ASP A 61 4.64 8.57 -8.80
CA ASP A 61 3.31 8.80 -9.34
C ASP A 61 2.24 8.64 -8.23
N PRO A 62 1.47 9.69 -7.91
CA PRO A 62 0.40 9.62 -6.91
C PRO A 62 -0.63 8.51 -7.18
N LYS A 63 -0.87 8.16 -8.45
CA LYS A 63 -1.80 7.08 -8.84
C LYS A 63 -1.34 5.72 -8.34
N ILE A 64 -0.03 5.52 -8.20
CA ILE A 64 0.59 4.31 -7.64
C ILE A 64 0.76 4.45 -6.13
N LEU A 65 1.23 5.60 -5.65
CA LEU A 65 1.48 5.81 -4.23
C LEU A 65 0.22 5.66 -3.36
N LYS A 66 -0.98 5.90 -3.89
CA LYS A 66 -2.25 5.67 -3.17
C LYS A 66 -2.38 4.25 -2.57
N TYR A 67 -1.74 3.24 -3.16
CA TYR A 67 -1.77 1.86 -2.65
C TYR A 67 -0.88 1.65 -1.43
N PHE A 68 0.02 2.59 -1.14
CA PHE A 68 0.96 2.55 -0.03
C PHE A 68 0.66 3.61 1.04
N TYR A 69 -0.50 4.28 0.97
CA TYR A 69 -0.92 5.24 1.97
C TYR A 69 -0.88 4.63 3.38
N PRO A 70 -0.32 5.32 4.39
CA PRO A 70 0.06 6.74 4.41
C PRO A 70 1.50 7.07 3.96
N ARG A 71 2.26 6.11 3.43
CA ARG A 71 3.67 6.29 3.03
C ARG A 71 3.79 6.89 1.63
N MET A 72 3.91 8.22 1.57
CA MET A 72 3.95 9.01 0.34
C MET A 72 5.37 9.40 -0.09
N GLY A 73 6.41 8.84 0.54
CA GLY A 73 7.81 9.20 0.25
C GLY A 73 8.38 8.64 -1.07
N GLY A 74 7.58 7.88 -1.82
CA GLY A 74 7.98 7.26 -3.08
C GLY A 74 8.15 5.74 -2.96
N LEU A 75 8.17 5.07 -4.11
CA LEU A 75 8.39 3.64 -4.24
C LEU A 75 9.74 3.40 -4.91
N MET A 76 10.62 2.64 -4.27
CA MET A 76 11.90 2.23 -4.82
C MET A 76 11.82 0.75 -5.21
N LEU A 77 11.84 0.49 -6.51
CA LEU A 77 11.83 -0.87 -7.06
C LEU A 77 13.26 -1.28 -7.34
N ILE A 78 13.68 -2.35 -6.70
CA ILE A 78 15.03 -2.90 -6.80
C ILE A 78 14.88 -4.28 -7.43
N LYS A 79 15.56 -4.48 -8.56
CA LYS A 79 15.66 -5.78 -9.21
C LYS A 79 17.03 -6.36 -8.93
N THR A 80 17.09 -7.60 -8.49
CA THR A 80 18.36 -8.31 -8.22
C THR A 80 18.60 -9.40 -9.25
N LYS A 81 19.88 -9.66 -9.55
CA LYS A 81 20.29 -10.73 -10.47
C LYS A 81 19.93 -12.10 -9.89
N SER A 82 20.11 -12.28 -8.58
CA SER A 82 19.84 -13.55 -7.91
C SER A 82 18.35 -13.81 -7.65
N GLN A 83 17.51 -12.77 -7.55
CA GLN A 83 16.12 -12.83 -7.10
C GLN A 83 15.94 -13.50 -5.73
N LYS A 84 16.93 -13.36 -4.84
CA LYS A 84 17.01 -14.09 -3.58
C LYS A 84 15.79 -13.89 -2.70
N GLN A 85 15.27 -12.65 -2.60
CA GLN A 85 14.13 -12.35 -1.74
C GLN A 85 12.87 -13.09 -2.19
N LEU A 86 12.51 -12.95 -3.46
CA LEU A 86 11.36 -13.65 -4.05
C LEU A 86 11.48 -15.17 -3.93
N ARG A 87 12.66 -15.73 -4.23
CA ARG A 87 12.92 -17.18 -4.13
C ARG A 87 12.70 -17.71 -2.72
N SER A 88 13.14 -16.96 -1.69
CA SER A 88 12.99 -17.35 -0.29
C SER A 88 11.51 -17.47 0.12
N ILE A 89 10.67 -16.52 -0.30
CA ILE A 89 9.23 -16.52 -0.03
C ILE A 89 8.55 -17.69 -0.73
N ILE A 90 8.83 -17.88 -2.03
CA ILE A 90 8.27 -18.99 -2.80
C ILE A 90 8.64 -20.34 -2.17
N GLN A 91 9.89 -20.48 -1.71
CA GLN A 91 10.35 -21.69 -1.06
C GLN A 91 9.60 -21.96 0.25
N LYS A 92 9.49 -20.95 1.13
CA LYS A 92 8.75 -21.06 2.39
C LYS A 92 7.29 -21.45 2.15
N TYR A 93 6.64 -20.83 1.16
CA TYR A 93 5.28 -21.17 0.77
C TYR A 93 5.14 -22.64 0.31
N LYS A 94 6.05 -23.11 -0.55
CA LYS A 94 6.05 -24.51 -1.01
C LYS A 94 6.24 -25.50 0.16
N GLU A 95 7.05 -25.15 1.14
CA GLU A 95 7.27 -25.96 2.34
C GLU A 95 6.02 -26.02 3.23
N GLU A 96 5.32 -24.90 3.40
CA GLU A 96 4.05 -24.85 4.14
C GLU A 96 2.97 -25.70 3.45
N LEU A 97 2.86 -25.63 2.12
CA LEU A 97 1.96 -26.50 1.36
C LEU A 97 2.28 -27.99 1.56
N LYS A 98 3.56 -28.37 1.57
CA LYS A 98 3.99 -29.75 1.82
C LYS A 98 3.64 -30.20 3.25
N LYS A 99 3.81 -29.34 4.25
CA LYS A 99 3.43 -29.62 5.65
C LYS A 99 1.93 -29.83 5.80
N ASN A 100 1.11 -28.99 5.17
CA ASN A 100 -0.35 -29.10 5.20
C ASN A 100 -0.85 -30.35 4.46
N LYS A 101 -0.18 -30.78 3.39
CA LYS A 101 -0.50 -32.06 2.72
C LYS A 101 -0.16 -33.28 3.59
N LYS A 102 0.92 -33.23 4.37
CA LYS A 102 1.32 -34.32 5.30
C LYS A 102 0.43 -34.37 6.54
N HIS A 103 -0.04 -33.23 7.01
CA HIS A 103 -0.97 -33.11 8.15
C HIS A 103 -2.19 -32.31 7.71
N PRO A 104 -3.15 -32.92 7.00
CA PRO A 104 -4.35 -32.23 6.58
C PRO A 104 -5.09 -31.72 7.82
N THR A 105 -5.29 -30.41 7.90
CA THR A 105 -6.21 -29.82 8.88
C THR A 105 -7.58 -30.45 8.67
N LYS A 106 -8.19 -30.97 9.74
CA LYS A 106 -9.56 -31.49 9.63
C LYS A 106 -10.48 -30.36 9.16
N LYS A 107 -11.46 -30.67 8.32
CA LYS A 107 -12.44 -29.69 7.83
C LYS A 107 -13.07 -28.96 9.03
N GLY A 108 -12.85 -27.64 9.13
CA GLY A 108 -13.34 -26.80 10.22
C GLY A 108 -12.33 -26.47 11.32
N GLU A 109 -11.11 -27.00 11.27
CA GLU A 109 -10.06 -26.71 12.27
C GLU A 109 -9.28 -25.45 11.87
N ILE A 110 -9.46 -24.35 12.61
CA ILE A 110 -8.63 -23.15 12.49
C ILE A 110 -7.48 -23.25 13.50
N ARG A 111 -6.24 -23.26 13.01
CA ARG A 111 -5.05 -23.17 13.88
C ARG A 111 -4.55 -21.74 13.90
N ILE A 112 -4.77 -21.06 15.01
CA ILE A 112 -4.16 -19.75 15.28
C ILE A 112 -2.76 -20.03 15.81
N ARG A 113 -1.75 -19.45 15.15
CA ARG A 113 -0.35 -19.46 15.63
C ARG A 113 -0.11 -18.27 16.54
#